data_AF-A0A842U3E0-F1
#
_entry.id   AF-A0A842U3E0-F1
#
_cell.length_a   1.000
_cell.length_b   1.000
_cell.length_c   1.000
_cell.angle_alpha   90.00
_cell.angle_beta   90.00
_cell.angle_gamma   90.00
#
_symmetry.space_group_name_H-M   'P 1'
#
loop_
_entity.id
_entity.type
_entity.pdbx_description
1 polymer ?
#
loop_
_entity_poly.entity_id
_entity_poly.type
_entity_poly.pdbx_seq_one_letter_code
_entity_poly.pdbx_strand_id
1 'polypeptide(L)'
;MCEFKVIRKNDDSQVGEDIVVLGYTEENELILRDILGSGDNLGSSLLLDVNTLNQTAQIIENPLVKPFITLLKKATAQGISIEDVEKFQAQLESFKKSL
;
A
#
# COMPACT_ATOMS: atom_id res chain seq x y z
N MET A 1 12.69 -12.18 -17.35
CA MET A 1 11.42 -11.69 -16.77
C MET A 1 11.50 -12.05 -15.30
N CYS A 2 11.35 -11.07 -14.40
CA CYS A 2 11.46 -11.30 -12.96
C CYS A 2 10.05 -11.17 -12.40
N GLU A 3 9.50 -12.25 -11.88
CA GLU A 3 8.22 -12.27 -11.18
C GLU A 3 8.44 -12.33 -9.67
N PHE A 4 7.43 -11.94 -8.90
CA PHE A 4 7.50 -11.85 -7.46
C PHE A 4 6.34 -12.57 -6.80
N LYS A 5 6.65 -13.30 -5.73
CA LYS A 5 5.66 -13.69 -4.73
C LYS A 5 5.43 -12.52 -3.77
N VAL A 6 4.17 -12.14 -3.57
CA VAL A 6 3.79 -11.03 -2.69
C VAL A 6 3.29 -11.59 -1.35
N ILE A 7 3.88 -11.13 -0.26
CA ILE A 7 3.62 -11.63 1.10
C ILE A 7 3.17 -10.47 2.00
N ARG A 8 2.08 -10.67 2.76
CA ARG A 8 1.65 -9.74 3.82
C ARG A 8 2.51 -9.89 5.04
N LYS A 9 3.00 -8.77 5.57
CA LYS A 9 3.76 -8.76 6.81
C LYS A 9 2.89 -8.89 8.05
N ASN A 10 1.58 -8.63 7.92
CA ASN A 10 0.61 -8.74 9.00
C ASN A 10 0.54 -10.16 9.58
N ASP A 11 0.63 -11.18 8.71
CA ASP A 11 0.36 -12.58 9.04
C ASP A 11 1.19 -13.59 8.19
N ASP A 12 2.16 -13.10 7.41
CA ASP A 12 2.97 -13.88 6.46
C ASP A 12 2.16 -14.63 5.38
N SER A 13 0.89 -14.23 5.14
CA SER A 13 0.05 -14.81 4.10
C SER A 13 0.49 -14.38 2.69
N GLN A 14 0.34 -15.28 1.71
CA GLN A 14 0.59 -14.98 0.30
C GLN A 14 -0.62 -14.26 -0.29
N VAL A 15 -0.38 -13.13 -0.97
CA VAL A 15 -1.42 -12.31 -1.62
C VAL A 15 -1.42 -12.48 -3.12
N GLY A 16 -0.25 -12.74 -3.69
CA GLY A 16 -0.09 -12.88 -5.13
C GLY A 16 1.11 -13.75 -5.46
N GLU A 17 1.03 -14.37 -6.62
CA GLU A 17 2.08 -15.17 -7.25
C GLU A 17 2.27 -14.66 -8.67
N ASP A 18 3.45 -14.89 -9.24
CA ASP A 18 3.81 -14.48 -10.59
C ASP A 18 3.56 -12.98 -10.86
N ILE A 19 3.71 -12.13 -9.84
CA ILE A 19 3.46 -10.69 -9.95
C ILE A 19 4.64 -10.01 -10.65
N VAL A 20 4.36 -9.32 -11.74
CA VAL A 20 5.36 -8.60 -12.55
C VAL A 20 5.19 -7.08 -12.51
N VAL A 21 4.01 -6.59 -12.11
CA VAL A 21 3.77 -5.16 -11.87
C VAL A 21 3.42 -4.94 -10.41
N LEU A 22 4.25 -4.15 -9.74
CA LEU A 22 4.03 -3.59 -8.41
C LEU A 22 4.13 -2.06 -8.54
N GLY A 23 3.10 -1.35 -8.08
CA GLY A 23 3.08 0.11 -8.17
C GLY A 23 1.91 0.70 -7.42
N TYR A 24 1.69 2.00 -7.56
CA TYR A 24 0.54 2.68 -6.95
C TYR A 24 -0.33 3.35 -7.99
N THR A 25 -1.64 3.32 -7.78
CA THR A 25 -2.58 4.15 -8.53
C THR A 25 -2.47 5.62 -8.12
N GLU A 26 -3.14 6.50 -8.88
CA GLU A 26 -3.31 7.91 -8.51
C GLU A 26 -4.07 8.08 -7.18
N GLU A 27 -4.95 7.13 -6.86
CA GLU A 27 -5.69 7.09 -5.60
C GLU A 27 -4.88 6.51 -4.42
N ASN A 28 -3.59 6.22 -4.61
CA ASN A 28 -2.69 5.66 -3.58
C ASN A 28 -2.99 4.22 -3.18
N GLU A 29 -3.56 3.43 -4.08
CA GLU A 29 -3.78 2.00 -3.88
C GLU A 29 -2.62 1.21 -4.48
N LEU A 30 -2.17 0.15 -3.80
CA LEU A 30 -1.12 -0.71 -4.32
C LEU A 30 -1.70 -1.61 -5.41
N ILE A 31 -1.17 -1.55 -6.63
CA ILE A 31 -1.55 -2.44 -7.73
C ILE A 31 -0.63 -3.64 -7.76
N LEU A 32 -1.23 -4.81 -7.93
CA LEU A 32 -0.56 -6.06 -8.23
C LEU A 32 -1.08 -6.55 -9.59
N ARG A 33 -0.18 -6.83 -10.54
CA ARG A 33 -0.55 -7.52 -11.79
C ARG A 33 0.38 -8.70 -12.06
N ASP A 34 -0.23 -9.82 -12.38
CA ASP A 34 0.45 -11.05 -12.77
C ASP A 34 0.87 -11.03 -14.25
N ILE A 35 1.54 -12.10 -14.67
CA ILE A 35 2.01 -12.32 -16.05
C ILE A 35 0.88 -12.37 -17.09
N LEU A 36 -0.36 -12.63 -16.69
CA LEU A 36 -1.54 -12.65 -17.55
C LEU A 36 -2.22 -11.27 -17.62
N GLY A 37 -1.71 -10.29 -16.89
CA GLY A 37 -2.28 -8.94 -16.76
C GLY A 37 -3.49 -8.87 -15.81
N SER A 38 -3.80 -9.96 -15.11
CA SER A 38 -4.84 -9.98 -14.07
C SER A 38 -4.28 -9.49 -12.75
N GLY A 39 -5.14 -9.06 -11.84
CA GLY A 39 -4.75 -8.81 -10.46
C GLY A 39 -5.64 -7.84 -9.73
N ASP A 40 -5.21 -7.50 -8.51
CA ASP A 40 -6.00 -6.74 -7.55
C ASP A 40 -5.42 -5.35 -7.29
N ASN A 41 -6.29 -4.45 -6.83
CA ASN A 41 -5.90 -3.20 -6.21
C ASN A 41 -6.09 -3.33 -4.70
N LEU A 42 -5.02 -3.18 -3.94
CA LEU A 42 -5.06 -3.22 -2.48
C LEU A 42 -5.18 -1.80 -1.95
N GLY A 43 -6.36 -1.48 -1.43
CA GLY A 43 -6.74 -0.11 -1.07
C GLY A 43 -5.79 0.57 -0.08
N SER A 44 -5.48 -0.07 1.06
CA SER A 44 -4.61 0.52 2.09
C SER A 44 -3.42 -0.38 2.40
N SER A 45 -2.53 -0.50 1.41
CA SER A 45 -1.32 -1.32 1.51
C SER A 45 -0.06 -0.55 1.16
N LEU A 46 1.05 -0.86 1.84
CA LEU A 46 2.36 -0.27 1.61
C LEU A 46 3.36 -1.37 1.28
N LEU A 47 4.09 -1.20 0.18
CA LEU A 47 5.27 -2.00 -0.16
C LEU A 47 6.41 -1.68 0.81
N LEU A 48 6.85 -2.69 1.57
CA LEU A 48 7.90 -2.57 2.57
C LEU A 48 9.28 -2.96 2.04
N ASP A 49 9.35 -4.06 1.29
CA ASP A 49 10.59 -4.62 0.78
C ASP A 49 10.37 -5.31 -0.56
N VAL A 50 11.40 -5.28 -1.40
CA VAL A 50 11.46 -6.00 -2.67
C VAL A 50 12.82 -6.65 -2.78
N ASN A 51 12.82 -7.98 -2.74
CA ASN A 51 14.03 -8.78 -2.83
C ASN A 51 14.05 -9.55 -4.15
N THR A 52 14.94 -9.12 -5.05
CA THR A 52 15.08 -9.71 -6.38
C THR A 52 15.83 -11.04 -6.38
N LEU A 53 16.59 -11.36 -5.32
CA LEU A 53 17.35 -12.62 -5.24
C LEU A 53 16.43 -13.80 -4.93
N ASN A 54 15.46 -13.60 -4.02
CA ASN A 54 14.48 -14.62 -3.66
C ASN A 54 13.10 -14.38 -4.31
N GLN A 55 12.98 -13.36 -5.16
CA GLN A 55 11.75 -13.03 -5.89
C GLN A 55 10.55 -12.82 -4.95
N THR A 56 10.77 -12.11 -3.84
CA THR A 56 9.70 -11.79 -2.89
C THR A 56 9.50 -10.29 -2.73
N ALA A 57 8.24 -9.87 -2.60
CA ALA A 57 7.85 -8.53 -2.23
C ALA A 57 7.03 -8.61 -0.94
N GLN A 58 7.38 -7.80 0.06
CA GLN A 58 6.65 -7.72 1.31
C GLN A 58 5.79 -6.47 1.35
N ILE A 59 4.52 -6.64 1.74
CA ILE A 59 3.58 -5.54 1.90
C ILE A 59 3.02 -5.51 3.31
N ILE A 60 2.58 -4.37 3.78
CA ILE A 60 1.76 -4.24 4.99
C ILE A 60 0.41 -3.65 4.64
N GLU A 61 -0.66 -4.25 5.15
CA GLU A 61 -2.01 -3.71 5.03
C GLU A 61 -2.39 -3.06 6.35
N ASN A 62 -2.78 -1.78 6.30
CA ASN A 62 -3.31 -1.09 7.47
C ASN A 62 -4.23 0.04 7.02
N PRO A 63 -5.42 0.22 7.62
CA PRO A 63 -6.37 1.27 7.24
C PRO A 63 -5.77 2.69 7.14
N LEU A 64 -4.71 2.99 7.91
CA LEU A 64 -4.05 4.30 7.93
C LEU A 64 -3.07 4.53 6.78
N VAL A 65 -2.67 3.49 6.04
CA VAL A 65 -1.67 3.62 4.97
C VAL A 65 -2.16 4.54 3.84
N LYS A 66 -3.33 4.28 3.25
CA LYS A 66 -3.87 5.09 2.15
C LYS A 66 -4.05 6.56 2.57
N PRO A 67 -4.69 6.87 3.72
CA PRO A 67 -4.74 8.23 4.23
C PRO A 67 -3.38 8.89 4.43
N PHE A 68 -2.42 8.15 4.99
CA PHE A 68 -1.08 8.67 5.26
C PHE A 68 -0.33 9.01 3.96
N ILE A 69 -0.33 8.10 2.98
CA ILE A 69 0.29 8.35 1.67
C ILE A 69 -0.40 9.55 0.99
N THR A 70 -1.73 9.65 1.09
CA THR A 70 -2.49 10.78 0.54
C THR A 70 -2.05 12.10 1.16
N LEU A 71 -1.94 12.14 2.50
CA LEU A 71 -1.49 13.32 3.23
C LEU A 71 -0.05 13.70 2.84
N LEU A 72 0.86 12.71 2.78
CA LEU A 72 2.25 12.91 2.38
C LEU A 72 2.36 13.51 0.97
N LYS A 73 1.65 12.94 -0.02
CA LYS A 73 1.68 13.46 -1.40
C LYS A 73 1.18 14.90 -1.46
N LYS A 74 0.10 15.24 -0.74
CA LYS A 74 -0.40 16.62 -0.66
C LYS A 74 0.61 17.57 -0.01
N ALA A 75 1.26 17.13 1.05
CA ALA A 75 2.31 17.91 1.73
C ALA A 75 3.49 18.17 0.80
N THR A 76 3.97 17.15 0.08
CA THR A 76 5.06 17.30 -0.90
C THR A 76 4.68 18.22 -2.06
N ALA A 77 3.43 18.18 -2.51
CA ALA A 77 2.92 19.05 -3.57
C ALA A 77 2.58 20.49 -3.11
N GLN A 78 2.86 20.85 -1.84
CA GLN A 78 2.50 22.14 -1.22
C GLN A 78 0.99 22.46 -1.22
N GLY A 79 0.13 21.45 -1.40
CA GLY A 79 -1.33 21.58 -1.48
C GLY A 79 -2.05 21.03 -0.25
N ILE A 80 -1.37 20.94 0.89
CA ILE A 80 -1.97 20.43 2.14
C ILE A 80 -2.79 21.51 2.83
N SER A 81 -4.00 21.13 3.24
CA SER A 81 -4.90 21.99 4.02
C SER A 81 -4.95 21.55 5.49
N ILE A 82 -5.43 22.42 6.38
CA ILE A 82 -5.65 22.08 7.79
C ILE A 82 -6.70 20.95 7.88
N GLU A 83 -7.73 21.02 7.04
CA GLU A 83 -8.80 20.03 6.95
C GLU A 83 -8.26 18.63 6.57
N ASP A 84 -7.20 18.55 5.76
CA ASP A 84 -6.57 17.27 5.43
C ASP A 84 -5.87 16.65 6.64
N VAL A 85 -5.21 17.47 7.46
CA VAL A 85 -4.56 17.04 8.69
C VAL A 85 -5.60 16.60 9.71
N GLU A 86 -6.67 17.37 9.88
CA GLU A 86 -7.78 17.05 10.79
C GLU A 86 -8.49 15.75 10.40
N LYS A 87 -8.72 15.52 9.10
CA LYS A 87 -9.27 14.25 8.60
C LYS A 87 -8.37 13.07 8.95
N PHE A 88 -7.06 13.20 8.76
CA PHE A 88 -6.12 12.14 9.12
C PHE A 88 -6.09 11.90 10.63
N GLN A 89 -6.10 12.97 11.44
CA GLN A 89 -6.19 12.86 12.91
C GLN A 89 -7.47 12.14 13.35
N ALA A 90 -8.62 12.45 12.74
CA ALA A 90 -9.87 11.77 13.04
C ALA A 90 -9.81 10.26 12.72
N GLN A 91 -9.18 9.89 11.59
CA GLN A 91 -8.95 8.49 11.24
C GLN A 91 -8.00 7.81 12.21
N LEU A 92 -6.93 8.49 12.64
CA LEU A 92 -5.99 7.99 13.64
C LEU A 92 -6.67 7.75 15.00
N GLU A 93 -7.50 8.69 15.46
CA GLU A 93 -8.28 8.54 16.70
C GLU A 93 -9.32 7.42 16.58
N SER A 94 -9.94 7.25 15.41
CA SER A 94 -10.83 6.11 15.17
C SER A 94 -10.07 4.78 15.22
N PHE A 95 -8.90 4.70 14.59
CA PHE A 95 -8.05 3.51 14.62
C PHE A 95 -7.59 3.18 16.04
N LYS A 96 -7.19 4.19 16.82
CA LYS A 96 -6.80 4.04 18.22
C LYS A 96 -7.90 3.40 19.08
N LYS A 97 -9.17 3.68 18.80
CA LYS A 97 -10.32 3.05 19.49
C LYS A 97 -10.55 1.58 19.11
N SER A 98 -9.98 1.13 17.99
CA SER A 98 -10.09 -0.25 17.50
C SER A 98 -8.95 -1.17 17.96
N LEU A 99 -7.95 -0.61 18.65
CA LEU A 99 -6.87 -1.35 19.32
C LEU A 99 -7.33 -1.81 20.72
#